data_AF-A0A182Y0U0-F1
#
_entry.id   AF-A0A182Y0U0-F1
#
_cell.length_a   1.000
_cell.length_b   1.000
_cell.length_c   1.000
_cell.angle_alpha   90.00
_cell.angle_beta   90.00
_cell.angle_gamma   90.00
#
_symmetry.space_group_name_H-M   'P 1'
#
loop_
_entity.id
_entity.type
_entity.pdbx_description
1 polymer ?
#
loop_
_entity_poly.entity_id
_entity_poly.type
_entity_poly.pdbx_seq_one_letter_code
_entity_poly.pdbx_strand_id
1 'polypeptide(L)'
;MKLISVNTFLTPIKIVTLMVMLSLCTHAPLCASTSQVFSLLALAAALALAAPAADDASANILTHESRLEPDGAYSYKYSTSNGIQAEESGIGGQSVQGSASWVGDDGVPIVLTYTADENGFHPQGVHLPTPPPIPDYILRALRYIEAKQASQNGGK
;
A
#
# COMPACT_ATOMS: atom_id res chain seq x y z
N MET A 1 -15.40 -35.79 -23.26
CA MET A 1 -14.02 -35.62 -23.77
C MET A 1 -13.43 -34.39 -23.09
N LYS A 2 -12.71 -34.57 -21.96
CA LYS A 2 -12.12 -33.46 -21.19
C LYS A 2 -10.61 -33.67 -21.24
N LEU A 3 -9.94 -32.88 -22.08
CA LEU A 3 -8.49 -32.82 -22.18
C LEU A 3 -7.96 -32.30 -20.84
N ILE A 4 -7.44 -33.19 -20.01
CA ILE A 4 -6.69 -32.82 -18.82
C ILE A 4 -5.30 -32.46 -19.35
N SER A 5 -5.05 -31.17 -19.49
CA SER A 5 -3.77 -30.62 -19.93
C SER A 5 -2.69 -31.02 -18.93
N VAL A 6 -1.89 -32.00 -19.31
CA VAL A 6 -0.68 -32.45 -18.62
C VAL A 6 0.38 -31.38 -18.86
N ASN A 7 0.32 -30.28 -18.11
CA ASN A 7 1.40 -29.31 -18.11
C ASN A 7 1.52 -28.58 -16.76
N THR A 8 1.59 -29.35 -15.67
CA THR A 8 2.08 -28.86 -14.38
C THR A 8 3.61 -28.92 -14.39
N PHE A 9 4.23 -28.19 -15.33
CA PHE A 9 5.68 -28.08 -15.44
C PHE A 9 6.21 -27.15 -14.34
N LEU A 10 6.92 -27.76 -13.39
CA LEU A 10 8.10 -27.24 -12.69
C LEU A 10 8.00 -25.78 -12.22
N THR A 11 7.40 -25.58 -11.05
CA THR A 11 7.79 -24.42 -10.22
C THR A 11 9.23 -24.64 -9.71
N PRO A 12 10.08 -23.60 -9.65
CA PRO A 12 11.46 -23.73 -9.19
C PRO A 12 11.55 -24.34 -7.79
N ILE A 13 10.52 -24.10 -6.97
CA ILE A 13 10.33 -24.65 -5.62
C ILE A 13 10.29 -26.20 -5.63
N LYS A 14 9.61 -26.84 -6.59
CA LYS A 14 9.51 -28.31 -6.63
C LYS A 14 10.83 -28.97 -7.08
N ILE A 15 11.60 -28.31 -7.94
CA ILE A 15 12.93 -28.79 -8.37
C ILE A 15 13.91 -28.73 -7.21
N VAL A 16 13.95 -27.61 -6.47
CA VAL A 16 14.85 -27.44 -5.32
C VAL A 16 14.54 -28.45 -4.22
N THR A 17 13.25 -28.68 -3.90
CA THR A 17 12.85 -29.70 -2.91
C THR A 17 13.21 -31.11 -3.35
N LEU A 18 13.10 -31.45 -4.64
CA LEU A 18 13.47 -32.77 -5.16
C LEU A 18 14.99 -32.98 -5.17
N MET A 19 15.79 -31.95 -5.50
CA MET A 19 17.25 -32.03 -5.48
C MET A 19 17.83 -32.09 -4.07
N VAL A 20 17.22 -31.38 -3.11
CA VAL A 20 17.60 -31.48 -1.69
C VAL A 20 17.28 -32.88 -1.16
N MET A 21 16.10 -33.43 -1.45
CA MET A 21 15.73 -34.79 -1.02
C MET A 21 16.60 -35.89 -1.65
N LEU A 22 17.06 -35.71 -2.90
CA LEU A 22 17.95 -36.67 -3.54
C LEU A 22 19.40 -36.57 -3.02
N SER A 23 19.82 -35.40 -2.53
CA SER A 23 21.15 -35.17 -1.93
C SER A 23 21.28 -35.70 -0.50
N LEU A 24 20.17 -35.84 0.24
CA LEU A 24 20.18 -36.43 1.60
C LEU A 24 20.25 -37.96 1.63
N CYS A 25 20.23 -38.66 0.49
CA CYS A 25 20.16 -40.12 0.45
C CYS A 25 21.51 -40.84 0.19
N THR A 26 22.63 -40.12 0.06
CA THR A 26 23.92 -40.71 -0.38
C THR A 26 25.09 -40.57 0.59
N HIS A 27 24.88 -40.39 1.90
CA HIS A 27 25.94 -40.63 2.88
C HIS A 27 25.46 -41.48 4.05
N ALA A 28 25.93 -42.74 4.05
CA ALA A 28 25.88 -43.68 5.16
C ALA A 28 26.59 -43.11 6.42
N PRO A 29 26.33 -43.67 7.61
CA PRO A 29 26.15 -42.91 8.83
C PRO A 29 27.42 -42.88 9.68
N LEU A 30 28.21 -41.82 9.65
CA LEU A 30 29.20 -41.59 10.71
C LEU A 30 29.43 -40.08 10.94
N CYS A 31 29.25 -39.67 12.20
CA CYS A 31 29.95 -38.51 12.80
C CYS A 31 29.51 -37.10 12.39
N ALA A 32 28.38 -36.61 12.90
CA ALA A 32 28.13 -35.16 12.96
C ALA A 32 27.45 -34.77 14.27
N SER A 33 28.12 -33.91 15.03
CA SER A 33 27.71 -33.39 16.33
C SER A 33 26.35 -32.67 16.25
N THR A 34 25.61 -32.71 17.36
CA THR A 34 24.31 -32.04 17.56
C THR A 34 24.31 -30.54 17.21
N SER A 35 25.49 -29.93 17.06
CA SER A 35 25.68 -28.54 16.66
C SER A 35 25.37 -28.26 15.18
N GLN A 36 25.55 -29.21 14.26
CA GLN A 36 25.32 -28.98 12.82
C GLN A 36 23.84 -29.04 12.43
N VAL A 37 23.04 -29.85 13.13
CA VAL A 37 21.60 -30.00 12.87
C VAL A 37 20.84 -28.73 13.25
N PHE A 38 21.23 -28.07 14.34
CA PHE A 38 20.65 -26.79 14.77
C PHE A 38 20.95 -25.65 13.78
N SER A 39 22.18 -25.59 13.22
CA SER A 39 22.54 -24.56 12.24
C SER A 39 21.81 -24.73 10.90
N LEU A 40 21.57 -25.97 10.46
CA LEU A 40 20.80 -26.25 9.24
C LEU A 40 19.30 -25.96 9.43
N LEU A 41 18.74 -26.26 10.60
CA LEU A 41 17.35 -25.93 10.91
C LEU A 41 17.15 -24.41 11.03
N ALA A 42 18.10 -23.70 11.63
CA ALA A 42 18.07 -22.24 11.71
C ALA A 42 18.16 -21.58 10.32
N LEU A 43 19.00 -22.10 9.42
CA LEU A 43 19.13 -21.59 8.06
C LEU A 43 17.88 -21.88 7.21
N ALA A 44 17.26 -23.05 7.37
CA ALA A 44 15.99 -23.38 6.72
C ALA A 44 14.83 -22.49 7.21
N ALA A 45 14.79 -22.17 8.51
CA ALA A 45 13.83 -21.22 9.07
C ALA A 45 14.05 -19.79 8.55
N ALA A 46 15.30 -19.36 8.37
CA ALA A 46 15.62 -18.05 7.81
C ALA A 46 15.19 -17.91 6.34
N LEU A 47 15.34 -18.97 5.54
CA LEU A 47 14.89 -19.02 4.15
C LEU A 47 13.35 -19.06 4.00
N ALA A 48 12.63 -19.59 4.99
CA ALA A 48 11.17 -19.62 4.99
C ALA A 48 10.52 -18.25 5.26
N LEU A 49 11.22 -17.32 5.92
CA LEU A 49 10.73 -15.96 6.18
C LEU A 49 11.00 -14.98 5.03
N ALA A 50 11.82 -15.35 4.05
CA ALA A 50 12.14 -14.52 2.89
C ALA A 50 11.21 -14.85 1.70
N ALA A 51 9.89 -14.89 1.94
CA ALA A 51 8.93 -15.01 0.85
C ALA A 51 9.00 -13.74 -0.01
N PRO A 52 9.24 -13.84 -1.33
CA PRO A 52 9.21 -12.68 -2.20
C PRO A 52 7.81 -12.07 -2.16
N ALA A 53 7.74 -10.75 -2.03
CA ALA A 53 6.50 -10.01 -2.23
C ALA A 53 5.91 -10.42 -3.58
N ALA A 54 4.59 -10.62 -3.63
CA ALA A 54 3.90 -11.03 -4.85
C ALA A 54 4.22 -10.04 -5.97
N ASP A 55 4.58 -10.56 -7.15
CA ASP A 55 4.89 -9.74 -8.33
C ASP A 55 3.68 -8.87 -8.69
N ASP A 56 3.85 -7.54 -8.65
CA ASP A 56 2.79 -6.56 -8.95
C ASP A 56 2.16 -6.79 -10.32
N ALA A 57 2.93 -7.30 -11.29
CA ALA A 57 2.42 -7.62 -12.62
C ALA A 57 1.36 -8.74 -12.62
N SER A 58 1.31 -9.55 -11.57
CA SER A 58 0.37 -10.66 -11.39
C SER A 58 -0.81 -10.33 -10.47
N ALA A 59 -0.96 -9.06 -10.06
CA ALA A 59 -2.02 -8.64 -9.15
C ALA A 59 -3.42 -8.86 -9.74
N ASN A 60 -4.33 -9.41 -8.92
CA ASN A 60 -5.72 -9.67 -9.28
C ASN A 60 -6.66 -8.80 -8.45
N ILE A 61 -7.82 -8.44 -9.01
CA ILE A 61 -8.88 -7.74 -8.27
C ILE A 61 -9.55 -8.75 -7.31
N LEU A 62 -9.54 -8.43 -6.01
CA LEU A 62 -10.19 -9.24 -4.97
C LEU A 62 -11.65 -8.83 -4.79
N THR A 63 -11.89 -7.52 -4.67
CA THR A 63 -13.23 -6.96 -4.54
C THR A 63 -13.40 -5.80 -5.49
N HIS A 64 -14.60 -5.66 -6.02
CA HIS A 64 -15.01 -4.54 -6.85
C HIS A 64 -16.49 -4.30 -6.62
N GLU A 65 -16.83 -3.10 -6.15
CA GLU A 65 -18.20 -2.65 -5.98
C GLU A 65 -18.35 -1.30 -6.68
N SER A 66 -19.42 -1.15 -7.44
CA SER A 66 -19.79 0.08 -8.12
C SER A 66 -21.29 0.28 -7.99
N ARG A 67 -21.69 1.47 -7.59
CA ARG A 67 -23.07 1.86 -7.36
C ARG A 67 -23.29 3.20 -8.03
N LEU A 68 -24.34 3.27 -8.84
CA LEU A 68 -24.83 4.48 -9.46
C LEU A 68 -26.29 4.64 -9.04
N GLU A 69 -26.58 5.77 -8.42
CA GLU A 69 -27.93 6.10 -7.98
C GLU A 69 -28.63 7.01 -9.01
N PRO A 70 -29.97 6.94 -9.13
CA PRO A 70 -30.72 7.74 -10.12
C PRO A 70 -30.64 9.26 -9.90
N ASP A 71 -30.27 9.70 -8.71
CA ASP A 71 -30.09 11.11 -8.33
C ASP A 71 -28.74 11.70 -8.79
N GLY A 72 -27.89 10.88 -9.41
CA GLY A 72 -26.55 11.28 -9.86
C GLY A 72 -25.45 11.09 -8.81
N ALA A 73 -25.79 10.54 -7.63
CA ALA A 73 -24.78 10.06 -6.70
C ALA A 73 -24.15 8.76 -7.22
N TYR A 74 -22.86 8.61 -6.99
CA TYR A 74 -22.14 7.39 -7.32
C TYR A 74 -21.16 7.04 -6.22
N SER A 75 -20.81 5.76 -6.15
CA SER A 75 -19.69 5.29 -5.35
C SER A 75 -19.05 4.09 -6.02
N TYR A 76 -17.73 3.98 -5.89
CA TYR A 76 -17.00 2.78 -6.25
C TYR A 76 -15.97 2.46 -5.17
N LYS A 77 -15.65 1.18 -5.06
CA LYS A 77 -14.51 0.71 -4.27
C LYS A 77 -13.95 -0.57 -4.87
N TYR A 78 -12.64 -0.72 -4.82
CA TYR A 78 -12.00 -1.96 -5.25
C TYR A 78 -10.76 -2.24 -4.41
N SER A 79 -10.38 -3.51 -4.36
CA SER A 79 -9.15 -3.97 -3.73
C SER A 79 -8.44 -4.99 -4.62
N THR A 80 -7.12 -5.00 -4.58
CA THR A 80 -6.26 -5.91 -5.35
C THR A 80 -5.42 -6.79 -4.43
N SER A 81 -4.93 -7.90 -4.96
CA SER A 81 -4.13 -8.88 -4.21
C SER A 81 -2.76 -8.37 -3.76
N ASN A 82 -2.24 -7.31 -4.36
CA ASN A 82 -1.00 -6.63 -3.95
C ASN A 82 -1.24 -5.50 -2.93
N GLY A 83 -2.44 -5.37 -2.39
CA GLY A 83 -2.74 -4.43 -1.31
C GLY A 83 -3.13 -3.02 -1.77
N ILE A 84 -3.35 -2.81 -3.07
CA ILE A 84 -3.95 -1.55 -3.57
C ILE A 84 -5.43 -1.57 -3.23
N GLN A 85 -5.90 -0.48 -2.64
CA GLN A 85 -7.31 -0.25 -2.36
C GLN A 85 -7.66 1.17 -2.75
N ALA A 86 -8.76 1.36 -3.44
CA ALA A 86 -9.28 2.69 -3.71
C ALA A 86 -10.79 2.72 -3.59
N GLU A 87 -11.30 3.84 -3.11
CA GLU A 87 -12.71 4.13 -2.96
C GLU A 87 -12.98 5.59 -3.29
N GLU A 88 -14.16 5.85 -3.85
CA GLU A 88 -14.61 7.19 -4.15
C GLU A 88 -16.13 7.23 -4.06
N SER A 89 -16.64 8.36 -3.60
CA SER A 89 -18.06 8.66 -3.63
C SER A 89 -18.27 10.14 -3.91
N GLY A 90 -19.36 10.46 -4.58
CA GLY A 90 -19.64 11.84 -4.93
C GLY A 90 -20.94 12.00 -5.68
N ILE A 91 -21.26 13.25 -5.97
CA ILE A 91 -22.35 13.62 -6.84
C ILE A 91 -21.74 14.27 -8.07
N GLY A 92 -22.08 13.76 -9.26
CA GLY A 92 -21.56 14.28 -10.52
C GLY A 92 -21.77 15.79 -10.64
N GLY A 93 -20.67 16.54 -10.81
CA GLY A 93 -20.72 17.99 -11.01
C GLY A 93 -20.81 18.85 -9.75
N GLN A 94 -20.72 18.28 -8.54
CA GLN A 94 -20.69 19.05 -7.28
C GLN A 94 -19.40 18.84 -6.50
N SER A 95 -19.33 17.71 -5.80
CA SER A 95 -18.18 17.36 -4.97
C SER A 95 -17.98 15.86 -4.97
N VAL A 96 -16.72 15.46 -4.98
CA VAL A 96 -16.26 14.08 -4.98
C VAL A 96 -15.22 13.93 -3.88
N GLN A 97 -15.29 12.84 -3.14
CA GLN A 97 -14.34 12.50 -2.08
C GLN A 97 -13.92 11.05 -2.25
N GLY A 98 -12.64 10.78 -2.06
CA GLY A 98 -12.12 9.43 -2.19
C GLY A 98 -10.86 9.20 -1.39
N SER A 99 -10.48 7.94 -1.31
CA SER A 99 -9.23 7.50 -0.72
C SER A 99 -8.59 6.43 -1.60
N ALA A 100 -7.27 6.46 -1.69
CA ALA A 100 -6.46 5.46 -2.36
C ALA A 100 -5.31 5.07 -1.44
N SER A 101 -5.04 3.78 -1.35
CA SER A 101 -3.91 3.24 -0.60
C SER A 101 -3.17 2.19 -1.41
N TRP A 102 -1.85 2.19 -1.27
CA TRP A 102 -0.96 1.24 -1.93
C TRP A 102 0.28 1.03 -1.07
N VAL A 103 0.98 -0.07 -1.30
CA VAL A 103 2.25 -0.34 -0.60
C VAL A 103 3.36 0.39 -1.35
N GLY A 104 4.14 1.20 -0.63
CA GLY A 104 5.32 1.88 -1.19
C GLY A 104 6.48 0.92 -1.43
N ASP A 105 7.51 1.37 -2.15
CA ASP A 105 8.73 0.59 -2.40
C ASP A 105 9.49 0.21 -1.10
N ASP A 106 9.20 0.93 -0.01
CA ASP A 106 9.69 0.69 1.35
C ASP A 106 8.88 -0.34 2.14
N GLY A 107 7.81 -0.88 1.54
CA GLY A 107 6.87 -1.81 2.18
C GLY A 107 5.87 -1.13 3.12
N VAL A 108 5.86 0.20 3.20
CA VAL A 108 4.95 0.95 4.07
C VAL A 108 3.68 1.29 3.29
N PRO A 109 2.47 1.05 3.84
CA PRO A 109 1.23 1.46 3.18
C PRO A 109 1.14 2.99 3.15
N ILE A 110 1.05 3.54 1.94
CA ILE A 110 0.80 4.95 1.68
C ILE A 110 -0.70 5.13 1.52
N VAL A 111 -1.25 6.15 2.19
CA VAL A 111 -2.66 6.54 2.08
C VAL A 111 -2.73 7.96 1.51
N LEU A 112 -3.60 8.12 0.52
CA LEU A 112 -3.95 9.38 -0.12
C LEU A 112 -5.46 9.57 0.00
N THR A 113 -5.88 10.64 0.66
CA THR A 113 -7.28 11.07 0.68
C THR A 113 -7.41 12.31 -0.17
N TYR A 114 -8.51 12.49 -0.88
CA TYR A 114 -8.73 13.67 -1.69
C TYR A 114 -10.17 14.14 -1.65
N THR A 115 -10.32 15.46 -1.81
CA THR A 115 -11.61 16.12 -2.03
C THR A 115 -11.50 16.92 -3.31
N ALA A 116 -12.43 16.72 -4.24
CA ALA A 116 -12.61 17.55 -5.42
C ALA A 116 -13.89 18.37 -5.24
N ASP A 117 -13.76 19.69 -5.34
CA ASP A 117 -14.85 20.66 -5.21
C ASP A 117 -14.67 21.81 -6.22
N GLU A 118 -15.48 22.85 -6.09
CA GLU A 118 -15.46 24.05 -6.94
C GLU A 118 -14.10 24.79 -6.87
N ASN A 119 -13.34 24.62 -5.79
CA ASN A 119 -12.02 25.21 -5.60
C ASN A 119 -10.89 24.29 -6.12
N GLY A 120 -11.22 23.14 -6.69
CA GLY A 120 -10.29 22.23 -7.36
C GLY A 120 -10.07 20.93 -6.59
N PHE A 121 -8.89 20.33 -6.79
CA PHE A 121 -8.50 19.06 -6.20
C PHE A 121 -7.60 19.29 -4.98
N HIS A 122 -8.02 18.78 -3.83
CA HIS A 122 -7.34 18.95 -2.54
C HIS A 122 -6.86 17.59 -2.02
N PRO A 123 -5.65 17.14 -2.40
CA PRO A 123 -5.08 15.89 -1.91
C PRO A 123 -4.47 16.07 -0.52
N GLN A 124 -4.61 15.04 0.30
CA GLN A 124 -4.10 14.96 1.67
C GLN A 124 -3.38 13.62 1.83
N GLY A 125 -2.12 13.68 2.25
CA GLY A 125 -1.29 12.49 2.43
C GLY A 125 0.06 12.86 3.04
N VAL A 126 0.60 11.97 3.87
CA VAL A 126 1.88 12.20 4.56
C VAL A 126 3.08 12.30 3.63
N HIS A 127 2.94 11.77 2.41
CA HIS A 127 3.96 11.76 1.37
C HIS A 127 3.91 13.00 0.47
N LEU A 128 2.91 13.87 0.63
CA LEU A 128 2.75 15.05 -0.20
C LEU A 128 3.71 16.16 0.25
N PRO A 129 4.24 16.96 -0.69
CA PRO A 129 5.05 18.11 -0.35
C PRO A 129 4.21 19.13 0.43
N THR A 130 4.62 19.43 1.66
CA THR A 130 3.97 20.47 2.46
C THR A 130 4.43 21.85 2.01
N PRO A 131 3.54 22.85 1.91
CA PRO A 131 3.93 24.22 1.60
C PRO A 131 4.93 24.75 2.65
N PRO A 132 5.87 25.61 2.26
CA PRO A 132 6.83 26.19 3.19
C PRO A 132 6.11 27.01 4.28
N PRO A 133 6.68 27.10 5.48
CA PRO A 133 6.09 27.88 6.57
C PRO A 133 5.95 29.35 6.17
N ILE A 134 4.89 29.99 6.65
CA ILE A 134 4.62 31.42 6.41
C ILE A 134 5.81 32.24 6.94
N PRO A 135 6.38 33.16 6.14
CA PRO A 135 7.55 33.92 6.57
C PRO A 135 7.23 34.91 7.71
N ASP A 136 8.19 35.10 8.62
CA ASP A 136 8.01 35.85 9.89
C ASP A 136 7.50 37.29 9.71
N TYR A 137 7.88 37.97 8.63
CA TYR A 137 7.42 39.34 8.37
C TYR A 137 5.91 39.42 8.14
N ILE A 138 5.28 38.38 7.57
CA ILE A 138 3.82 38.31 7.41
C ILE A 138 3.17 38.20 8.80
N LEU A 139 3.70 37.35 9.68
CA LEU A 139 3.18 37.20 11.05
C LEU A 139 3.30 38.50 11.85
N ARG A 140 4.42 39.23 11.69
CA ARG A 140 4.59 40.56 12.29
C ARG A 140 3.59 41.57 11.73
N ALA A 141 3.35 41.56 10.42
CA ALA A 141 2.37 42.43 9.79
C ALA A 141 0.93 42.14 10.27
N LEU A 142 0.55 40.87 10.40
CA LEU A 142 -0.77 40.47 10.92
C LEU A 142 -0.98 40.95 12.37
N ARG A 143 -0.01 40.72 13.27
CA ARG A 143 -0.07 41.22 14.66
C ARG A 143 -0.22 42.74 14.72
N TYR A 144 0.44 43.46 13.82
CA TYR A 144 0.31 44.92 13.73
C TYR A 144 -1.10 45.35 13.30
N ILE A 145 -1.67 44.70 12.28
CA ILE A 145 -3.03 44.97 11.80
C ILE A 145 -4.06 44.69 12.91
N GLU A 146 -3.95 43.54 13.59
CA GLU A 146 -4.83 43.15 14.70
C GLU A 146 -4.79 44.17 15.85
N ALA A 147 -3.60 44.58 16.29
CA ALA A 147 -3.44 45.57 17.34
C ALA A 147 -4.06 46.93 16.98
N LYS A 148 -3.92 47.34 15.70
CA LYS A 148 -4.52 48.59 15.22
C LYS A 148 -6.04 48.47 15.11
N GLN A 149 -6.58 47.36 14.61
CA GLN A 149 -8.03 47.14 14.54
C GLN A 149 -8.68 47.09 15.93
N ALA A 150 -8.02 46.47 16.91
CA ALA A 150 -8.48 46.46 18.30
C ALA A 150 -8.59 47.88 18.89
N SER A 151 -7.61 48.76 18.58
CA SER A 151 -7.65 50.17 19.01
C SER A 151 -8.78 50.98 18.35
N GLN A 152 -9.25 50.59 17.17
CA GLN A 152 -10.31 51.28 16.42
C GLN A 152 -11.71 50.81 16.82
N ASN A 153 -11.87 49.53 17.14
CA ASN A 153 -13.18 48.94 17.49
C ASN A 153 -13.60 49.19 18.95
N GLY A 154 -12.65 49.50 19.86
CA GLY A 154 -12.95 49.82 21.26
C GLY A 154 -13.42 51.26 21.52
N GLY A 155 -13.57 52.08 20.47
CA GLY A 155 -13.96 53.49 20.55
C GLY A 155 -15.39 53.80 20.08
N LYS A 156 -16.24 52.79 19.91
CA LYS A 156 -17.68 52.95 19.62
C LYS A 156 -18.54 52.53 20.80
#